data_AF-A0A7C7VZS3-F1
#
_entry.id   AF-A0A7C7VZS3-F1
#
_cell.length_a   1.000
_cell.length_b   1.000
_cell.length_c   1.000
_cell.angle_alpha   90.00
_cell.angle_beta   90.00
_cell.angle_gamma   90.00
#
_symmetry.space_group_name_H-M   'P 1'
#
loop_
_entity.id
_entity.type
_entity.pdbx_description
1 polymer ?
#
loop_
_entity_poly.entity_id
_entity_poly.type
_entity_poly.pdbx_seq_one_letter_code
_entity_poly.pdbx_strand_id
1 'polypeptide(L)'
;MALALLAVGFTAVIGQVLLMRELVATFYGNELLFGLILAGWLAWGAAGSALAARLRRIGPRAVGTGLVLVALLLPAQLALVRGVRTLLGVPPGAFVEFVPMVLAVVLIPAPLCGLLGGLFAPAARLLGGVDAGPRAYLWESAGSVAGGVLFSFLLIRWLDPFQTALLVGALDLTLALHLLKPATWNLKLALPFLLLLNLASLPLGHLLHPATLRWRWSDLVFATDSPYGRLTIVARDGQRAFFENGLLSFETQSTFPEEV
;
A
#
# COMPACT_ATOMS: atom_id res chain seq x y z
N MET A 1 8.97 -21.41 5.71
CA MET A 1 8.73 -20.71 6.98
C MET A 1 9.50 -19.40 7.02
N ALA A 2 10.83 -19.39 6.87
CA ALA A 2 11.64 -18.16 6.72
C ALA A 2 11.15 -17.22 5.61
N LEU A 3 10.78 -17.76 4.46
CA LEU A 3 10.19 -17.01 3.35
C LEU A 3 8.93 -16.21 3.73
N ALA A 4 8.12 -16.69 4.68
CA ALA A 4 6.92 -15.98 5.11
C ALA A 4 7.28 -14.73 5.93
N LEU A 5 8.30 -14.83 6.79
CA LEU A 5 8.82 -13.69 7.55
C LEU A 5 9.49 -12.67 6.64
N LEU A 6 10.27 -13.14 5.66
CA LEU A 6 10.87 -12.29 4.64
C LEU A 6 9.79 -11.53 3.87
N ALA A 7 8.71 -12.21 3.45
CA ALA A 7 7.59 -11.57 2.77
C ALA A 7 6.84 -10.57 3.66
N VAL A 8 6.58 -10.89 4.92
CA VAL A 8 5.95 -9.96 5.86
C VAL A 8 6.77 -8.66 5.99
N GLY A 9 8.08 -8.76 6.18
CA GLY A 9 8.95 -7.57 6.25
C GLY A 9 9.00 -6.79 4.93
N PHE A 10 9.13 -7.52 3.82
CA PHE A 10 9.15 -6.94 2.46
C PHE A 10 7.86 -6.17 2.14
N THR A 11 6.70 -6.79 2.36
CA THR A 11 5.40 -6.17 2.15
C THR A 11 5.13 -5.06 3.16
N ALA A 12 5.60 -5.18 4.40
CA ALA A 12 5.43 -4.11 5.39
C ALA A 12 6.12 -2.82 4.98
N VAL A 13 7.39 -2.88 4.56
CA VAL A 13 8.10 -1.67 4.12
C VAL A 13 7.51 -1.09 2.84
N ILE A 14 7.21 -1.92 1.84
CA ILE A 14 6.63 -1.42 0.58
C ILE A 14 5.22 -0.84 0.82
N GLY A 15 4.40 -1.54 1.59
CA GLY A 15 3.05 -1.10 1.94
C GLY A 15 3.06 0.21 2.73
N GLN A 16 3.99 0.34 3.69
CA GLN A 16 4.19 1.58 4.45
C GLN A 16 4.49 2.75 3.53
N VAL A 17 5.49 2.60 2.65
CA VAL A 17 5.92 3.69 1.77
C VAL A 17 4.84 4.02 0.73
N LEU A 18 4.16 3.03 0.15
CA LEU A 18 3.05 3.25 -0.78
C LEU A 18 1.89 4.03 -0.14
N LEU A 19 1.41 3.57 1.02
CA LEU A 19 0.31 4.25 1.73
C LEU A 19 0.71 5.64 2.18
N MET A 20 1.93 5.80 2.71
CA MET A 20 2.45 7.09 3.14
C MET A 20 2.47 8.08 1.98
N ARG A 21 2.95 7.67 0.80
CA ARG A 21 3.00 8.53 -0.39
C ARG A 21 1.63 8.89 -0.93
N GLU A 22 0.69 7.95 -0.97
CA GLU A 22 -0.69 8.27 -1.39
C GLU A 22 -1.41 9.18 -0.39
N LEU A 23 -1.21 8.99 0.92
CA LEU A 23 -1.77 9.88 1.95
C LEU A 23 -1.19 11.29 1.81
N VAL A 24 0.12 11.41 1.60
CA VAL A 24 0.81 12.69 1.34
C VAL A 24 0.26 13.38 0.09
N ALA A 25 0.10 12.66 -1.02
CA ALA A 25 -0.49 13.19 -2.25
C ALA A 25 -2.00 13.52 -2.12
N THR A 26 -2.67 12.99 -1.09
CA THR A 26 -4.08 13.23 -0.83
C THR A 26 -4.29 14.45 0.07
N PHE A 27 -3.44 14.60 1.08
CA PHE A 27 -3.53 15.62 2.14
C PHE A 27 -2.37 16.63 2.11
N TYR A 28 -1.78 16.87 0.94
CA TYR A 28 -0.83 17.95 0.66
C TYR A 28 0.54 17.89 1.36
N GLY A 29 0.85 16.80 2.06
CA GLY A 29 2.18 16.54 2.62
C GLY A 29 2.70 17.61 3.57
N ASN A 30 2.49 17.44 4.87
CA ASN A 30 3.17 18.22 5.90
C ASN A 30 3.87 17.29 6.91
N GLU A 31 4.77 17.85 7.72
CA GLU A 31 5.57 17.12 8.70
C GLU A 31 4.70 16.39 9.73
N LEU A 32 3.58 17.02 10.12
CA LEU A 32 2.62 16.42 11.03
C LEU A 32 1.97 15.16 10.42
N LEU A 33 1.64 15.18 9.14
CA LEU A 33 1.06 14.04 8.43
C LEU A 33 2.02 12.85 8.48
N PHE A 34 3.31 13.07 8.19
CA PHE A 34 4.32 12.03 8.29
C PHE A 34 4.44 11.48 9.72
N GLY A 35 4.46 12.35 10.72
CA GLY A 35 4.47 11.95 12.14
C GLY A 35 3.27 11.09 12.52
N LEU A 36 2.06 11.47 12.09
CA LEU A 36 0.82 10.73 12.37
C LEU A 36 0.78 9.37 11.67
N ILE A 37 1.22 9.30 10.40
CA ILE A 37 1.32 8.04 9.65
C ILE A 37 2.26 7.08 10.39
N LEU A 38 3.46 7.54 10.77
CA LEU A 38 4.45 6.71 11.46
C LEU A 38 3.96 6.29 12.86
N ALA A 39 3.35 7.21 13.61
CA ALA A 39 2.78 6.91 14.93
C ALA A 39 1.66 5.86 14.82
N GLY A 40 0.74 6.02 13.86
CA GLY A 40 -0.31 5.05 13.58
C GLY A 40 0.26 3.70 13.15
N TRP A 41 1.26 3.70 12.26
CA TRP A 41 1.94 2.48 11.82
C TRP A 41 2.55 1.71 13.00
N LEU A 42 3.32 2.37 13.86
CA LEU A 42 3.92 1.70 15.03
C LEU A 42 2.86 1.24 16.03
N ALA A 43 1.85 2.07 16.32
CA ALA A 43 0.80 1.75 17.27
C ALA A 43 -0.05 0.55 16.83
N TRP A 44 -0.50 0.53 15.57
CA TRP A 44 -1.30 -0.57 15.03
C TRP A 44 -0.48 -1.85 14.86
N GLY A 45 0.78 -1.75 14.44
CA GLY A 45 1.69 -2.88 14.39
C GLY A 45 1.88 -3.53 15.76
N ALA A 46 2.10 -2.71 16.80
CA ALA A 46 2.20 -3.18 18.18
C ALA A 46 0.90 -3.83 18.68
N ALA A 47 -0.25 -3.19 18.41
CA ALA A 47 -1.57 -3.72 18.77
C ALA A 47 -1.84 -5.08 18.09
N GLY A 48 -1.53 -5.18 16.79
CA GLY A 48 -1.66 -6.41 16.02
C GLY A 48 -0.80 -7.55 16.55
N SER A 49 0.48 -7.27 16.83
CA SER A 49 1.41 -8.24 17.42
C SER A 49 0.96 -8.70 18.81
N ALA A 50 0.52 -7.77 19.67
CA ALA A 50 0.01 -8.07 21.00
C ALA A 50 -1.26 -8.95 20.96
N LEU A 51 -2.18 -8.68 20.01
CA LEU A 51 -3.38 -9.48 19.82
C LEU A 51 -3.03 -10.90 19.32
N ALA A 52 -2.13 -11.01 18.35
CA ALA A 52 -1.66 -12.28 17.81
C ALA A 52 -0.90 -13.12 18.85
N ALA A 53 -0.14 -12.48 19.74
CA ALA A 53 0.58 -13.16 20.81
C ALA A 53 -0.36 -13.95 21.75
N ARG A 54 -1.55 -13.40 22.03
CA ARG A 54 -2.59 -14.02 22.88
C ARG A 54 -3.27 -15.22 22.22
N LEU A 55 -3.25 -15.31 20.90
CA LEU A 55 -3.82 -16.42 20.15
C LEU A 55 -2.84 -17.60 20.16
N ARG A 56 -3.11 -18.60 21.01
CA ARG A 56 -2.21 -19.75 21.29
C ARG A 56 -2.18 -20.82 20.18
N ARG A 57 -3.07 -20.78 19.19
CA ARG A 57 -3.24 -21.84 18.17
C ARG A 57 -3.25 -21.32 16.72
N ILE A 58 -2.29 -20.46 16.38
CA ILE A 58 -2.13 -19.98 15.00
C ILE A 58 -1.15 -20.91 14.27
N GLY A 59 -1.68 -21.76 13.39
CA GLY A 59 -0.91 -22.67 12.54
C GLY A 59 -0.48 -22.05 11.20
N PRO A 60 0.19 -22.82 10.32
CA PRO A 60 0.67 -22.34 9.03
C PRO A 60 -0.47 -21.85 8.11
N ARG A 61 -1.65 -22.44 8.24
CA ARG A 61 -2.84 -22.00 7.51
C ARG A 61 -3.25 -20.57 7.86
N ALA A 62 -3.16 -20.19 9.13
CA ALA A 62 -3.54 -18.86 9.56
C ALA A 62 -2.54 -17.78 9.10
N VAL A 63 -1.25 -18.12 9.02
CA VAL A 63 -0.24 -17.26 8.36
C VAL A 63 -0.54 -17.13 6.87
N GLY A 64 -0.86 -18.24 6.20
CA GLY A 64 -1.28 -18.23 4.79
C GLY A 64 -2.51 -17.36 4.54
N THR A 65 -3.56 -17.49 5.35
CA THR A 65 -4.76 -16.62 5.24
C THR A 65 -4.44 -15.16 5.52
N GLY A 66 -3.53 -14.87 6.45
CA GLY A 66 -3.08 -13.51 6.70
C GLY A 66 -2.39 -12.89 5.49
N LEU A 67 -1.51 -13.64 4.80
CA LEU A 67 -0.89 -13.18 3.56
C LEU A 67 -1.92 -12.94 2.44
N VAL A 68 -2.96 -13.76 2.32
CA VAL A 68 -4.08 -13.49 1.38
C VAL A 68 -4.78 -12.17 1.75
N LEU A 69 -5.07 -11.96 3.02
CA LEU A 69 -5.72 -10.73 3.48
C LEU A 69 -4.83 -9.50 3.25
N VAL A 70 -3.52 -9.59 3.50
CA VAL A 70 -2.54 -8.53 3.19
C VAL A 70 -2.57 -8.18 1.70
N ALA A 71 -2.55 -9.20 0.83
CA ALA A 71 -2.56 -9.02 -0.63
C ALA A 71 -3.81 -8.30 -1.14
N LEU A 72 -4.95 -8.48 -0.48
CA LEU A 72 -6.21 -7.81 -0.80
C LEU A 72 -6.31 -6.42 -0.16
N LEU A 73 -5.87 -6.29 1.09
CA LEU A 73 -5.96 -5.05 1.86
C LEU A 73 -5.09 -3.95 1.28
N LEU A 74 -3.88 -4.26 0.81
CA LEU A 74 -2.97 -3.24 0.29
C LEU A 74 -3.57 -2.43 -0.89
N PRO A 75 -4.00 -3.05 -2.01
CA PRO A 75 -4.64 -2.30 -3.09
C PRO A 75 -5.99 -1.69 -2.69
N ALA A 76 -6.75 -2.34 -1.80
CA ALA A 76 -8.03 -1.81 -1.31
C ALA A 76 -7.84 -0.52 -0.48
N GLN A 77 -6.84 -0.47 0.38
CA GLN A 77 -6.52 0.73 1.15
C GLN A 77 -5.98 1.85 0.27
N LEU A 78 -5.18 1.56 -0.77
CA LEU A 78 -4.77 2.58 -1.74
C LEU A 78 -5.98 3.18 -2.45
N ALA A 79 -6.93 2.35 -2.88
CA ALA A 79 -8.19 2.83 -3.45
C ALA A 79 -9.00 3.66 -2.45
N LEU A 80 -9.06 3.23 -1.18
CA LEU A 80 -9.73 3.98 -0.12
C LEU A 80 -9.08 5.34 0.14
N VAL A 81 -7.75 5.44 0.17
CA VAL A 81 -7.03 6.71 0.28
C VAL A 81 -7.40 7.64 -0.87
N ARG A 82 -7.48 7.14 -2.10
CA ARG A 82 -7.89 7.96 -3.26
C ARG A 82 -9.35 8.41 -3.19
N GLY A 83 -10.23 7.56 -2.66
CA GLY A 83 -11.66 7.86 -2.49
C GLY A 83 -12.00 8.71 -1.27
N VAL A 84 -11.11 8.81 -0.26
CA VAL A 84 -11.46 9.41 1.03
C VAL A 84 -11.93 10.86 0.91
N ARG A 85 -11.35 11.64 -0.01
CA ARG A 85 -11.75 13.04 -0.22
C ARG A 85 -13.13 13.16 -0.86
N THR A 86 -13.44 12.27 -1.79
CA THR A 86 -14.77 12.17 -2.39
C THR A 86 -15.79 11.76 -1.33
N LEU A 87 -15.44 10.83 -0.43
CA LEU A 87 -16.30 10.43 0.69
C LEU A 87 -16.52 11.57 1.71
N LEU A 88 -15.51 12.42 1.92
CA LEU A 88 -15.61 13.61 2.78
C LEU A 88 -16.27 14.81 2.08
N GLY A 89 -16.61 14.71 0.79
CA GLY A 89 -17.20 15.80 0.03
C GLY A 89 -16.27 17.01 -0.19
N VAL A 90 -14.95 16.81 -0.07
CA VAL A 90 -13.97 17.91 -0.18
C VAL A 90 -13.56 18.09 -1.65
N PRO A 91 -13.84 19.25 -2.26
CA PRO A 91 -13.48 19.49 -3.65
C PRO A 91 -11.96 19.44 -3.85
N PRO A 92 -11.47 19.15 -5.07
CA PRO A 92 -10.04 19.17 -5.35
C PRO A 92 -9.44 20.57 -5.11
N GLY A 93 -8.21 20.65 -4.58
CA GLY A 93 -7.56 21.91 -4.24
C GLY A 93 -7.96 22.51 -2.88
N ALA A 94 -9.11 22.16 -2.31
CA ALA A 94 -9.51 22.63 -0.97
C ALA A 94 -8.78 21.88 0.15
N PHE A 95 -8.48 22.57 1.26
CA PHE A 95 -7.94 21.92 2.45
C PHE A 95 -8.98 21.00 3.08
N VAL A 96 -8.54 19.83 3.54
CA VAL A 96 -9.36 18.97 4.38
C VAL A 96 -9.24 19.45 5.82
N GLU A 97 -10.35 19.46 6.54
CA GLU A 97 -10.33 19.80 7.96
C GLU A 97 -9.41 18.88 8.76
N PHE A 98 -8.87 19.41 9.86
CA PHE A 98 -7.86 18.74 10.67
C PHE A 98 -8.33 17.37 11.20
N VAL A 99 -9.52 17.30 11.80
CA VAL A 99 -10.02 16.09 12.45
C VAL A 99 -10.27 14.96 11.43
N PRO A 100 -11.00 15.18 10.32
CA PRO A 100 -11.16 14.17 9.27
C PRO A 100 -9.82 13.70 8.67
N MET A 101 -8.86 14.60 8.49
CA MET A 101 -7.51 14.24 8.03
C MET A 101 -6.82 13.29 9.01
N VAL A 102 -6.78 13.62 10.31
CA VAL A 102 -6.16 12.77 11.33
C VAL A 102 -6.81 11.39 11.37
N LEU A 103 -8.15 11.33 11.34
CA LEU A 103 -8.88 10.06 11.34
C LEU A 103 -8.54 9.23 10.09
N ALA A 104 -8.55 9.83 8.90
CA ALA A 104 -8.19 9.11 7.67
C ALA A 104 -6.75 8.56 7.73
N VAL A 105 -5.80 9.39 8.15
CA VAL A 105 -4.38 9.04 8.23
C VAL A 105 -4.10 7.92 9.23
N VAL A 106 -4.77 7.92 10.38
CA VAL A 106 -4.54 6.92 11.43
C VAL A 106 -5.34 5.64 11.18
N LEU A 107 -6.59 5.75 10.70
CA LEU A 107 -7.50 4.61 10.59
C LEU A 107 -7.34 3.85 9.27
N ILE A 108 -7.04 4.51 8.14
CA ILE A 108 -6.94 3.82 6.85
C ILE A 108 -5.80 2.78 6.86
N PRO A 109 -4.58 3.07 7.35
CA PRO A 109 -3.50 2.08 7.39
C PRO A 109 -3.71 0.97 8.44
N ALA A 110 -4.59 1.17 9.43
CA ALA A 110 -4.72 0.32 10.61
C ALA A 110 -4.94 -1.18 10.29
N PRO A 111 -5.84 -1.57 9.36
CA PRO A 111 -6.09 -2.99 9.05
C PRO A 111 -4.84 -3.72 8.55
N LEU A 112 -4.15 -3.16 7.55
CA LEU A 112 -2.94 -3.76 6.99
C LEU A 112 -1.80 -3.79 8.01
N CYS A 113 -1.57 -2.67 8.70
CA CYS A 113 -0.47 -2.57 9.64
C CYS A 113 -0.66 -3.51 10.85
N GLY A 114 -1.88 -3.56 11.40
CA GLY A 114 -2.22 -4.49 12.47
C GLY A 114 -2.11 -5.95 12.03
N LEU A 115 -2.52 -6.26 10.79
CA LEU A 115 -2.39 -7.61 10.26
C LEU A 115 -0.92 -8.01 10.08
N LEU A 116 -0.09 -7.16 9.47
CA LEU A 116 1.34 -7.42 9.30
C LEU A 116 2.06 -7.61 10.64
N GLY A 117 1.81 -6.71 11.61
CA GLY A 117 2.35 -6.87 12.98
C GLY A 117 1.86 -8.15 13.66
N GLY A 118 0.60 -8.53 13.42
CA GLY A 118 0.03 -9.78 13.91
C GLY A 118 0.57 -11.04 13.25
N LEU A 119 1.13 -10.96 12.04
CA LEU A 119 1.70 -12.10 11.33
C LEU A 119 3.09 -12.50 11.83
N PHE A 120 3.83 -11.57 12.45
CA PHE A 120 5.18 -11.83 12.96
C PHE A 120 5.22 -12.98 13.97
N ALA A 121 4.46 -12.89 15.07
CA ALA A 121 4.55 -13.86 16.15
C ALA A 121 4.16 -15.29 15.71
N PRO A 122 3.09 -15.50 14.94
CA PRO A 122 2.78 -16.81 14.36
C PRO A 122 3.84 -17.31 13.40
N ALA A 123 4.36 -16.47 12.50
CA ALA A 123 5.37 -16.88 11.54
C ALA A 123 6.71 -17.22 12.22
N ALA A 124 7.04 -16.56 13.33
CA ALA A 124 8.20 -16.89 14.17
C ALA A 124 8.05 -18.27 14.84
N ARG A 125 6.86 -18.59 15.38
CA ARG A 125 6.58 -19.91 15.98
C ARG A 125 6.76 -21.06 15.00
N LEU A 126 6.49 -20.82 13.73
CA LEU A 126 6.65 -21.81 12.65
C LEU A 126 8.10 -22.14 12.31
N LEU A 127 9.08 -21.29 12.67
CA LEU A 127 10.49 -21.61 12.51
C LEU A 127 10.95 -22.68 13.50
N GLY A 128 10.40 -22.68 14.71
CA GLY A 128 10.74 -23.62 15.79
C GLY A 128 12.19 -23.48 16.31
N GLY A 129 12.45 -24.07 17.48
CA GLY A 129 13.80 -24.12 18.09
C GLY A 129 14.11 -22.99 19.09
N VAL A 130 15.24 -23.13 19.77
CA VAL A 130 15.70 -22.23 20.86
C VAL A 130 15.98 -20.81 20.35
N ASP A 131 16.45 -20.68 19.11
CA ASP A 131 16.78 -19.39 18.47
C ASP A 131 15.68 -18.84 17.55
N ALA A 132 14.44 -19.31 17.69
CA ALA A 132 13.35 -18.95 16.79
C ALA A 132 13.08 -17.43 16.75
N GLY A 133 13.18 -16.74 17.89
CA GLY A 133 12.97 -15.29 17.99
C GLY A 133 14.01 -14.48 17.20
N PRO A 134 15.32 -14.58 17.53
CA PRO A 134 16.37 -13.88 16.81
C PRO A 134 16.40 -14.20 15.31
N ARG A 135 16.22 -15.47 14.94
CA ARG A 135 16.18 -15.88 13.52
C ARG A 135 14.95 -15.30 12.81
N ALA A 136 13.80 -15.22 13.48
CA ALA A 136 12.61 -14.65 12.87
C ALA A 136 12.80 -13.16 12.56
N TYR A 137 13.34 -12.42 13.53
CA TYR A 137 13.65 -11.00 13.38
C TYR A 137 14.67 -10.74 12.26
N LEU A 138 15.71 -11.60 12.13
CA LEU A 138 16.67 -11.52 11.04
C LEU A 138 16.00 -11.65 9.67
N TRP A 139 15.12 -12.65 9.49
CA TRP A 139 14.44 -12.88 8.21
C TRP A 139 13.44 -11.78 7.86
N GLU A 140 12.69 -11.29 8.84
CA GLU A 140 11.80 -10.15 8.65
C GLU A 140 12.59 -8.90 8.27
N SER A 141 13.65 -8.58 9.03
CA SER A 141 14.50 -7.43 8.75
C SER A 141 15.18 -7.51 7.38
N ALA A 142 15.63 -8.69 6.97
CA ALA A 142 16.18 -8.91 5.63
C ALA A 142 15.14 -8.63 4.53
N GLY A 143 13.89 -9.05 4.75
CA GLY A 143 12.77 -8.71 3.88
C GLY A 143 12.52 -7.22 3.80
N SER A 144 12.47 -6.55 4.95
CA SER A 144 12.29 -5.10 5.06
C SER A 144 13.38 -4.31 4.32
N VAL A 145 14.65 -4.70 4.49
CA VAL A 145 15.78 -4.09 3.77
C VAL A 145 15.65 -4.33 2.26
N ALA A 146 15.38 -5.57 1.84
CA ALA A 146 15.19 -5.89 0.43
C ALA A 146 14.03 -5.09 -0.19
N GLY A 147 12.91 -4.97 0.53
CA GLY A 147 11.74 -4.20 0.09
C GLY A 147 12.04 -2.71 -0.02
N GLY A 148 12.73 -2.13 0.97
CA GLY A 148 13.15 -0.74 0.95
C GLY A 148 14.09 -0.44 -0.22
N VAL A 149 15.15 -1.24 -0.40
CA VAL A 149 16.10 -1.09 -1.51
C VAL A 149 15.39 -1.23 -2.86
N LEU A 150 14.60 -2.29 -3.04
CA LEU A 150 13.90 -2.54 -4.30
C LEU A 150 12.90 -1.42 -4.61
N PHE A 151 12.16 -0.95 -3.60
CA PHE A 151 11.22 0.15 -3.78
C PHE A 151 11.91 1.45 -4.15
N SER A 152 12.93 1.87 -3.39
CA SER A 152 13.61 3.15 -3.56
C SER A 152 14.37 3.29 -4.88
N PHE A 153 14.91 2.18 -5.42
CA PHE A 153 15.73 2.24 -6.63
C PHE A 153 15.02 1.76 -7.88
N LEU A 154 14.04 0.85 -7.76
CA LEU A 154 13.43 0.19 -8.91
C LEU A 154 11.93 0.48 -8.98
N LEU A 155 11.14 0.05 -7.98
CA LEU A 155 9.67 0.06 -8.10
C LEU A 155 9.13 1.49 -8.26
N ILE A 156 9.65 2.45 -7.49
CA ILE A 156 9.23 3.86 -7.53
C ILE A 156 9.44 4.54 -8.88
N ARG A 157 10.39 4.06 -9.69
CA ARG A 157 10.78 4.71 -10.96
C ARG A 157 10.04 4.16 -12.16
N TRP A 158 9.63 2.88 -12.09
CA TRP A 158 9.14 2.14 -13.25
C TRP A 158 7.70 1.69 -13.11
N LEU A 159 7.16 1.62 -11.88
CA LEU A 159 5.83 1.09 -11.61
C LEU A 159 4.94 2.12 -10.94
N ASP A 160 3.67 2.13 -11.33
CA ASP A 160 2.63 2.88 -10.65
C ASP A 160 2.37 2.31 -9.23
N PRO A 161 1.76 3.11 -8.33
CA PRO A 161 1.39 2.65 -6.99
C PRO A 161 0.55 1.37 -6.99
N PHE A 162 -0.43 1.26 -7.90
CA PHE A 162 -1.30 0.08 -8.02
C PHE A 162 -0.59 -1.12 -8.62
N GLN A 163 0.32 -0.91 -9.59
CA GLN A 163 1.15 -1.99 -10.12
C GLN A 163 2.03 -2.58 -9.04
N THR A 164 2.68 -1.73 -8.25
CA THR A 164 3.52 -2.14 -7.13
C THR A 164 2.71 -2.92 -6.10
N ALA A 165 1.54 -2.39 -5.69
CA ALA A 165 0.67 -3.05 -4.72
C ALA A 165 0.17 -4.41 -5.19
N LEU A 166 -0.27 -4.53 -6.44
CA LEU A 166 -0.76 -5.79 -6.99
C LEU A 166 0.38 -6.79 -7.22
N LEU A 167 1.58 -6.34 -7.60
CA LEU A 167 2.75 -7.20 -7.74
C LEU A 167 3.15 -7.79 -6.38
N VAL A 168 3.28 -6.94 -5.35
CA VAL A 168 3.58 -7.39 -3.98
C VAL A 168 2.48 -8.31 -3.46
N GLY A 169 1.20 -7.96 -3.68
CA GLY A 169 0.08 -8.81 -3.34
C GLY A 169 0.10 -10.16 -4.06
N ALA A 170 0.48 -10.19 -5.35
CA ALA A 170 0.64 -11.44 -6.10
C ALA A 170 1.75 -12.31 -5.51
N LEU A 171 2.87 -11.73 -5.08
CA LEU A 171 3.93 -12.44 -4.36
C LEU A 171 3.41 -13.03 -3.04
N ASP A 172 2.69 -12.26 -2.25
CA ASP A 172 2.07 -12.73 -1.00
C ASP A 172 1.06 -13.86 -1.24
N LEU A 173 0.27 -13.79 -2.30
CA LEU A 173 -0.64 -14.85 -2.72
C LEU A 173 0.11 -16.12 -3.13
N THR A 174 1.24 -16.00 -3.82
CA THR A 174 2.06 -17.17 -4.18
C THR A 174 2.57 -17.91 -2.94
N LEU A 175 3.02 -17.16 -1.93
CA LEU A 175 3.48 -17.71 -0.67
C LEU A 175 2.33 -18.25 0.17
N ALA A 176 1.18 -17.57 0.18
CA ALA A 176 -0.03 -18.06 0.82
C ALA A 176 -0.46 -19.41 0.25
N LEU A 177 -0.49 -19.56 -1.07
CA LEU A 177 -0.82 -20.83 -1.74
C LEU A 177 0.17 -21.93 -1.35
N HIS A 178 1.46 -21.62 -1.23
CA HIS A 178 2.45 -22.58 -0.75
C HIS A 178 2.19 -23.06 0.68
N LEU A 179 1.68 -22.18 1.56
CA LEU A 179 1.36 -22.49 2.96
C LEU A 179 -0.01 -23.17 3.14
N LEU A 180 -0.95 -22.89 2.25
CA LEU A 180 -2.33 -23.39 2.30
C LEU A 180 -2.54 -24.68 1.52
N LYS A 181 -1.59 -25.07 0.66
CA LYS A 181 -1.75 -26.23 -0.23
C LYS A 181 -2.09 -27.52 0.54
N PRO A 182 -3.06 -28.32 0.06
CA PRO A 182 -3.20 -29.70 0.49
C PRO A 182 -2.02 -30.54 -0.02
N ALA A 183 -1.67 -31.61 0.71
CA ALA A 183 -0.50 -32.46 0.42
C ALA A 183 -0.55 -33.12 -0.98
N THR A 184 -1.73 -33.20 -1.59
CA THR A 184 -2.00 -33.80 -2.90
C THR A 184 -1.73 -32.86 -4.08
N TRP A 185 -1.44 -31.57 -3.83
CA TRP A 185 -1.34 -30.58 -4.90
C TRP A 185 0.07 -30.49 -5.48
N ASN A 186 0.20 -30.67 -6.80
CA ASN A 186 1.48 -30.60 -7.49
C ASN A 186 1.83 -29.15 -7.88
N LEU A 187 2.81 -28.57 -7.17
CA LEU A 187 3.27 -27.20 -7.37
C LEU A 187 3.75 -26.92 -8.81
N LYS A 188 4.20 -27.94 -9.55
CA LYS A 188 4.63 -27.77 -10.94
C LYS A 188 3.48 -27.36 -11.86
N LEU A 189 2.26 -27.82 -11.58
CA LEU A 189 1.06 -27.40 -12.33
C LEU A 189 0.55 -26.01 -11.91
N ALA A 190 0.81 -25.59 -10.67
CA ALA A 190 0.44 -24.26 -10.18
C ALA A 190 1.41 -23.16 -10.63
N LEU A 191 2.69 -23.50 -10.88
CA LEU A 191 3.72 -22.55 -11.26
C LEU A 191 3.37 -21.66 -12.48
N PRO A 192 2.86 -22.18 -13.61
CA PRO A 192 2.48 -21.31 -14.74
C PRO A 192 1.33 -20.37 -14.36
N PHE A 193 0.39 -20.81 -13.53
CA PHE A 193 -0.72 -19.95 -13.06
C PHE A 193 -0.23 -18.85 -12.11
N LEU A 194 0.69 -19.18 -11.20
CA LEU A 194 1.34 -18.20 -10.32
C LEU A 194 2.15 -17.17 -11.11
N LEU A 195 2.88 -17.61 -12.13
CA LEU A 195 3.61 -16.71 -13.02
C LEU A 195 2.64 -15.80 -13.78
N LEU A 196 1.57 -16.36 -14.34
CA LEU A 196 0.54 -15.61 -15.03
C LEU A 196 -0.13 -14.57 -14.10
N LEU A 197 -0.39 -14.91 -12.85
CA LEU A 197 -0.95 -13.99 -11.86
C LEU A 197 -0.03 -12.78 -11.62
N ASN A 198 1.27 -13.00 -11.47
CA ASN A 198 2.27 -11.93 -11.30
C ASN A 198 2.48 -11.11 -12.58
N LEU A 199 2.30 -11.73 -13.76
CA LEU A 199 2.37 -10.99 -15.02
C LEU A 199 1.09 -10.17 -15.25
N ALA A 200 -0.07 -10.69 -14.87
CA ALA A 200 -1.37 -10.03 -15.02
C ALA A 200 -1.55 -8.85 -14.04
N SER A 201 -0.84 -8.82 -12.91
CA SER A 201 -0.89 -7.69 -11.98
C SER A 201 -0.36 -6.39 -12.58
N LEU A 202 0.58 -6.46 -13.54
CA LEU A 202 1.18 -5.30 -14.20
C LEU A 202 0.19 -4.53 -15.11
N PRO A 203 -0.47 -5.15 -16.11
CA PRO A 203 -1.45 -4.45 -16.92
C PRO A 203 -2.67 -4.04 -16.09
N LEU A 204 -3.11 -4.87 -15.13
CA LEU A 204 -4.23 -4.52 -14.27
C LEU A 204 -3.93 -3.28 -13.40
N GLY A 205 -2.74 -3.22 -12.81
CA GLY A 205 -2.32 -2.06 -12.03
C GLY A 205 -2.23 -0.77 -12.87
N HIS A 206 -1.73 -0.87 -14.10
CA HIS A 206 -1.66 0.25 -15.04
C HIS A 206 -3.06 0.75 -15.44
N LEU A 207 -4.06 -0.13 -15.52
CA LEU A 207 -5.44 0.27 -15.81
C LEU A 207 -6.13 0.90 -14.59
N LEU A 208 -5.90 0.35 -13.40
CA LEU A 208 -6.50 0.85 -12.15
C LEU A 208 -5.93 2.20 -11.72
N HIS A 209 -4.67 2.47 -12.04
CA HIS A 209 -4.01 3.72 -11.66
C HIS A 209 -4.75 4.97 -12.18
N PRO A 210 -4.97 5.19 -13.48
CA PRO A 210 -5.71 6.35 -13.97
C PRO A 210 -7.21 6.27 -13.61
N ALA A 211 -7.80 5.06 -13.58
CA ALA A 211 -9.22 4.88 -13.26
C ALA A 211 -9.57 5.39 -11.85
N THR A 212 -8.72 5.10 -10.87
CA THR A 212 -8.91 5.56 -9.48
C THR A 212 -8.54 7.04 -9.29
N LEU A 213 -7.64 7.61 -10.11
CA LEU A 213 -7.39 9.05 -10.09
C LEU A 213 -8.59 9.87 -10.58
N ARG A 214 -9.33 9.34 -11.56
CA ARG A 214 -10.53 9.99 -12.09
C ARG A 214 -11.67 10.12 -11.08
N TRP A 215 -11.66 9.35 -9.99
CA TRP A 215 -12.61 9.51 -8.89
C TRP A 215 -12.47 10.86 -8.17
N ARG A 216 -11.25 11.42 -8.20
CA ARG A 216 -10.93 12.73 -7.64
C ARG A 216 -10.89 13.82 -8.69
N TRP A 217 -10.42 13.49 -9.90
CA TRP A 217 -10.20 14.45 -10.99
C TRP A 217 -11.04 14.08 -12.21
N SER A 218 -12.24 14.65 -12.31
CA SER A 218 -13.17 14.40 -13.44
C SER A 218 -12.53 14.75 -14.79
N ASP A 219 -11.85 15.90 -14.85
CA ASP A 219 -11.29 16.47 -16.08
C ASP A 219 -9.79 16.20 -16.22
N LEU A 220 -9.38 15.00 -15.79
CA LEU A 220 -7.98 14.57 -15.80
C LEU A 220 -7.44 14.44 -17.22
N VAL A 221 -6.45 15.28 -17.56
CA VAL A 221 -5.72 15.21 -18.84
C VAL A 221 -4.47 14.35 -18.69
N PHE A 222 -3.72 14.56 -17.62
CA PHE A 222 -2.44 13.90 -17.41
C PHE A 222 -2.15 13.74 -15.92
N ALA A 223 -1.59 12.60 -15.54
CA ALA A 223 -1.04 12.38 -14.22
C ALA A 223 0.24 11.58 -14.34
N THR A 224 1.24 11.96 -13.55
CA THR A 224 2.49 11.23 -13.45
C THR A 224 2.94 11.19 -12.00
N ASP A 225 3.38 10.01 -11.55
CA ASP A 225 4.01 9.83 -10.25
C ASP A 225 5.53 9.83 -10.44
N SER A 226 6.21 10.77 -9.77
CA SER A 226 7.67 10.82 -9.70
C SER A 226 8.14 10.38 -8.31
N PRO A 227 9.44 10.11 -8.09
CA PRO A 227 9.97 9.85 -6.76
C PRO A 227 9.71 10.97 -5.75
N TYR A 228 9.57 12.21 -6.22
CA TYR A 228 9.40 13.40 -5.39
C TYR A 228 7.93 13.70 -5.05
N GLY A 229 7.00 13.25 -5.88
CA GLY A 229 5.58 13.55 -5.72
C GLY A 229 4.79 13.29 -6.99
N ARG A 230 3.49 13.56 -6.89
CA ARG A 230 2.54 13.43 -8.00
C ARG A 230 2.31 14.77 -8.67
N LEU A 231 2.42 14.80 -10.00
CA LEU A 231 1.99 15.91 -10.83
C LEU A 231 0.70 15.52 -11.55
N THR A 232 -0.34 16.36 -11.42
CA THR A 232 -1.66 16.14 -12.02
C THR A 232 -2.07 17.38 -12.80
N ILE A 233 -2.55 17.19 -14.02
CA ILE A 233 -3.03 18.25 -14.90
C ILE A 233 -4.50 17.97 -15.21
N VAL A 234 -5.34 18.95 -14.91
CA VAL A 234 -6.76 18.95 -15.29
C VAL A 234 -7.00 20.08 -16.28
N ALA A 235 -7.94 19.87 -17.21
CA ALA A 235 -8.33 20.91 -18.15
C ALA A 235 -9.84 21.08 -18.20
N ARG A 236 -10.29 22.30 -17.97
CA ARG A 236 -11.70 22.66 -17.97
C ARG A 236 -11.88 23.99 -18.66
N ASP A 237 -12.86 24.08 -19.57
CA ASP A 237 -13.28 25.32 -20.23
C ASP A 237 -12.13 26.13 -20.88
N GLY A 238 -11.15 25.43 -21.46
CA GLY A 238 -9.97 26.03 -22.11
C GLY A 238 -8.82 26.37 -21.16
N GLN A 239 -9.03 26.29 -19.84
CA GLN A 239 -8.02 26.49 -18.81
C GLN A 239 -7.35 25.16 -18.42
N ARG A 240 -6.06 25.18 -18.08
CA ARG A 240 -5.34 24.04 -17.49
C ARG A 240 -4.85 24.41 -16.10
N ALA A 241 -5.16 23.56 -15.13
CA ALA A 241 -4.67 23.68 -13.76
C ALA A 241 -3.69 22.53 -13.45
N PHE A 242 -2.56 22.90 -12.87
CA PHE A 242 -1.45 22.01 -12.51
C PHE A 242 -1.42 21.84 -11.00
N PHE A 243 -1.44 20.59 -10.56
CA PHE A 243 -1.44 20.22 -9.15
C PHE A 243 -0.20 19.41 -8.81
N GLU A 244 0.47 19.82 -7.73
CA GLU A 244 1.58 19.08 -7.13
C GLU A 244 1.14 18.51 -5.78
N ASN A 245 1.18 17.19 -5.62
CA ASN A 245 0.64 16.48 -4.44
C ASN A 245 -0.79 16.92 -4.09
N GLY A 246 -1.56 17.25 -5.13
CA GLY A 246 -2.93 17.69 -5.05
C GLY A 246 -3.14 19.18 -4.77
N LEU A 247 -2.09 19.95 -4.44
CA LEU A 247 -2.13 21.40 -4.23
C LEU A 247 -2.04 22.12 -5.57
N LEU A 248 -2.84 23.16 -5.78
CA LEU A 248 -2.75 23.98 -6.99
C LEU A 248 -1.41 24.70 -7.02
N SER A 249 -0.60 24.43 -8.04
CA SER A 249 0.72 25.04 -8.24
C SER A 249 0.66 26.18 -9.25
N PHE A 250 -0.01 25.94 -10.38
CA PHE A 250 -0.11 26.90 -11.47
C PHE A 250 -1.40 26.69 -12.26
N GLU A 251 -1.96 27.75 -12.82
CA GLU A 251 -3.06 27.70 -13.78
C GLU A 251 -2.75 28.56 -15.01
N THR A 252 -3.09 28.07 -16.19
CA THR A 252 -3.03 28.90 -17.40
C THR A 252 -4.12 29.97 -17.33
N GLN A 253 -3.90 31.12 -17.96
CA GLN A 253 -4.96 32.14 -18.06
C GLN A 253 -6.20 31.57 -18.74
N SER A 254 -7.36 31.90 -18.19
CA SER A 254 -8.66 31.65 -18.80
C SER A 254 -8.79 32.39 -20.13
N THR A 255 -9.48 31.80 -21.11
CA THR A 255 -9.87 32.49 -22.34
C THR A 255 -11.10 33.40 -22.14
N PHE A 256 -11.69 33.38 -20.95
CA PHE A 256 -12.84 34.19 -20.55
C PHE A 256 -12.46 35.16 -19.42
N PRO A 257 -13.04 36.37 -19.38
CA PRO A 257 -12.81 37.31 -18.28
C PRO A 257 -13.29 36.70 -16.96
N GLU A 258 -12.48 36.83 -15.91
CA GLU A 258 -12.90 36.52 -14.54
C GLU A 258 -13.97 37.55 -14.14
N GLU A 259 -15.18 37.09 -13.85
CA GLU A 259 -16.21 37.95 -13.25
C GLU A 259 -15.77 38.26 -11.80
N VAL A 260 -15.49 39.54 -11.56
CA VAL A 260 -15.05 40.12 -10.28
C VAL A 260 -16.21 40.31 -9.33
#